data_AF-A0A8T0BFG3-F1
#
_entry.id   AF-A0A8T0BFG3-F1
#
_cell.length_a   1.000
_cell.length_b   1.000
_cell.length_c   1.000
_cell.angle_alpha   90.00
_cell.angle_beta   90.00
_cell.angle_gamma   90.00
#
_symmetry.space_group_name_H-M   'P 1'
#
loop_
_entity.id
_entity.type
_entity.pdbx_description
1 polymer ?
#
loop_
_entity_poly.entity_id
_entity_poly.type
_entity_poly.pdbx_seq_one_letter_code
_entity_poly.pdbx_strand_id
1 'polypeptide(L)'
;MVSPSLSLSTELVGAINSLVQKCNVATPAEGPSYRKLRTFSGITPTPSGEDEYEAWAEQTTHLLEEWQCSDNIKKQRLVECLRGPAADIVRFEKITNPTASSGDYLSALETAFGTTESAADLMVRFRSTFQHESEKLSAYILRLDKLLHSVLRKRGIKLSEMNQLRMQQIIRGALPTDMVALRFRMTHKLCDPFSFTDLLKEVRE
;
A
#
# COMPACT_ATOMS: atom_id res chain seq x y z
N MET A 1 17.80 -26.02 -64.66
CA MET A 1 18.48 -25.99 -63.35
C MET A 1 18.30 -24.58 -62.80
N VAL A 2 17.46 -24.40 -61.78
CA VAL A 2 17.17 -23.07 -61.19
C VAL A 2 18.31 -22.70 -60.26
N SER A 3 18.88 -21.51 -60.43
CA SER A 3 20.09 -21.05 -59.74
C SER A 3 19.86 -20.92 -58.22
N PRO A 4 20.73 -21.50 -57.38
CA PRO A 4 20.60 -21.50 -55.92
C PRO A 4 20.77 -20.12 -55.25
N SER A 5 21.18 -19.09 -56.00
CA SER A 5 21.31 -17.72 -55.50
C SER A 5 19.97 -16.98 -55.37
N LEU A 6 18.97 -17.35 -56.17
CA LEU A 6 17.63 -16.75 -56.13
C LEU A 6 16.82 -17.26 -54.93
N SER A 7 17.02 -18.51 -54.51
CA SER A 7 16.30 -19.07 -53.34
C SER A 7 16.76 -18.44 -52.03
N LEU A 8 18.08 -18.25 -51.85
CA LEU A 8 18.66 -17.68 -50.64
C LEU A 8 18.23 -16.21 -50.43
N SER A 9 18.10 -15.45 -51.52
CA SER A 9 17.63 -14.06 -51.47
C SER A 9 16.14 -13.96 -51.14
N THR A 10 15.31 -14.87 -51.66
CA THR A 10 13.88 -14.95 -51.29
C THR A 10 13.66 -15.36 -49.84
N GLU A 11 14.48 -16.29 -49.31
CA GLU A 11 14.40 -16.70 -47.90
C GLU A 11 14.81 -15.57 -46.95
N LEU A 12 15.86 -14.82 -47.28
CA LEU A 12 16.30 -13.66 -46.49
C LEU A 12 15.25 -12.55 -46.49
N VAL A 13 14.64 -12.25 -47.64
CA VAL A 13 13.55 -11.27 -47.75
C VAL A 13 12.33 -11.75 -46.94
N GLY A 14 12.01 -13.05 -46.98
CA GLY A 14 10.96 -13.64 -46.16
C GLY A 14 11.24 -13.50 -44.65
N ALA A 15 12.48 -13.77 -44.23
CA ALA A 15 12.91 -13.63 -42.83
C ALA A 15 12.87 -12.17 -42.35
N ILE A 16 13.31 -11.23 -43.18
CA ILE A 16 13.25 -9.79 -42.89
C ILE A 16 11.80 -9.32 -42.79
N ASN A 17 10.94 -9.72 -43.73
CA ASN A 17 9.52 -9.39 -43.68
C ASN A 17 8.84 -9.98 -42.43
N SER A 18 9.20 -11.21 -42.04
CA SER A 18 8.70 -11.84 -40.83
C SER A 18 9.19 -11.15 -39.55
N LEU A 19 10.45 -10.67 -39.53
CA LEU A 19 11.00 -9.88 -38.43
C LEU A 19 10.35 -8.49 -38.34
N VAL A 20 10.21 -7.80 -39.47
CA VAL A 20 9.51 -6.51 -39.57
C VAL A 20 8.07 -6.67 -39.11
N GLN A 21 7.37 -7.75 -39.48
CA GLN A 21 6.02 -8.02 -39.03
C GLN A 21 5.97 -8.34 -37.52
N LYS A 22 6.94 -9.08 -36.98
CA LYS A 22 7.07 -9.26 -35.52
C LYS A 22 7.36 -7.95 -34.78
N CYS A 23 8.13 -7.04 -35.37
CA CYS A 23 8.40 -5.71 -34.82
C CYS A 23 7.21 -4.75 -34.96
N ASN A 24 6.42 -4.83 -36.04
CA ASN A 24 5.22 -4.01 -36.27
C ASN A 24 4.00 -4.52 -35.51
N VAL A 25 4.02 -5.77 -35.02
CA VAL A 25 3.05 -6.31 -34.05
C VAL A 25 3.41 -5.93 -32.61
N ALA A 26 4.51 -5.19 -32.39
CA ALA A 26 4.49 -4.19 -31.34
C ALA A 26 3.46 -3.12 -31.74
N THR A 27 2.18 -3.45 -31.54
CA THR A 27 1.21 -2.47 -31.10
C THR A 27 1.90 -1.54 -30.10
N PRO A 28 1.59 -0.24 -30.03
CA PRO A 28 1.86 0.46 -28.79
C PRO A 28 1.19 -0.41 -27.74
N ALA A 29 1.98 -1.16 -27.00
CA ALA A 29 1.47 -1.84 -25.86
C ALA A 29 0.98 -0.67 -25.03
N GLU A 30 -0.33 -0.49 -24.98
CA GLU A 30 -0.99 -0.19 -23.73
C GLU A 30 -0.60 -1.33 -22.78
N GLY A 31 0.69 -1.38 -22.42
CA GLY A 31 1.11 -2.01 -21.19
C GLY A 31 0.22 -1.38 -20.13
N PRO A 32 -0.24 -2.17 -19.15
CA PRO A 32 -1.16 -1.68 -18.13
C PRO A 32 -0.72 -0.28 -17.70
N SER A 33 -1.58 0.71 -17.96
CA SER A 33 -1.29 2.11 -17.65
C SER A 33 -1.27 2.21 -16.13
N TYR A 34 -0.09 1.94 -15.56
CA TYR A 34 0.11 2.00 -14.13
C TYR A 34 -0.07 3.45 -13.71
N ARG A 35 -1.04 3.69 -12.84
CA ARG A 35 -1.34 5.02 -12.33
C ARG A 35 -0.06 5.66 -11.80
N LYS A 36 0.19 6.92 -12.15
CA LYS A 36 1.34 7.66 -11.64
C LYS A 36 1.29 7.74 -10.11
N LEU A 37 2.39 7.39 -9.44
CA LEU A 37 2.55 7.59 -8.00
C LEU A 37 2.59 9.09 -7.68
N ARG A 38 2.06 9.45 -6.52
CA ARG A 38 2.15 10.83 -6.02
C ARG A 38 3.60 11.18 -5.66
N THR A 39 3.95 12.44 -5.85
CA THR A 39 5.27 12.96 -5.49
C THR A 39 5.41 12.98 -3.98
N PHE A 40 6.61 12.64 -3.49
CA PHE A 40 6.97 12.77 -2.08
C PHE A 40 8.41 13.26 -1.92
N SER A 41 8.59 14.36 -1.21
CA SER A 41 9.90 14.97 -0.97
C SER A 41 10.49 14.67 0.42
N GLY A 42 9.67 14.35 1.40
CA GLY A 42 10.09 14.25 2.80
C GLY A 42 10.42 15.60 3.45
N ILE A 43 9.95 16.72 2.88
CA ILE A 43 10.15 18.07 3.43
C ILE A 43 9.01 18.40 4.41
N THR A 44 9.36 19.04 5.53
CA THR A 44 8.40 19.56 6.52
C THR A 44 8.57 21.07 6.69
N PRO A 45 7.49 21.89 6.60
CA PRO A 45 6.10 21.49 6.33
C PRO A 45 5.90 20.94 4.90
N THR A 46 4.90 20.07 4.74
CA THR A 46 4.60 19.39 3.47
C THR A 46 4.35 20.40 2.35
N PRO A 47 5.08 20.32 1.21
CA PRO A 47 4.85 21.21 0.08
C PRO A 47 3.45 21.08 -0.52
N SER A 48 2.94 22.16 -1.13
CA SER A 48 1.65 22.14 -1.81
C SER A 48 1.61 21.09 -2.93
N GLY A 49 0.62 20.21 -2.91
CA GLY A 49 0.45 19.13 -3.89
C GLY A 49 1.17 17.81 -3.54
N GLU A 50 1.85 17.76 -2.40
CA GLU A 50 2.37 16.53 -1.80
C GLU A 50 1.54 16.11 -0.58
N ASP A 51 1.67 14.85 -0.18
CA ASP A 51 1.03 14.29 1.01
C ASP A 51 2.07 14.05 2.12
N GLU A 52 1.65 14.08 3.38
CA GLU A 52 2.47 13.62 4.49
C GLU A 52 2.87 12.15 4.31
N TYR A 53 3.99 11.76 4.90
CA TYR A 53 4.58 10.43 4.68
C TYR A 53 3.57 9.30 4.89
N GLU A 54 2.74 9.36 5.94
CA GLU A 54 1.81 8.26 6.25
C GLU A 54 0.71 8.08 5.22
N ALA A 55 0.14 9.18 4.71
CA ALA A 55 -0.86 9.12 3.65
C ALA A 55 -0.23 8.69 2.32
N TRP A 56 0.98 9.19 2.02
CA TRP A 56 1.71 8.83 0.81
C TRP A 56 2.11 7.34 0.80
N ALA A 57 2.64 6.82 1.91
CA ALA A 57 3.13 5.46 2.03
C ALA A 57 1.99 4.44 1.92
N GLU A 58 0.83 4.73 2.54
CA GLU A 58 -0.38 3.91 2.42
C GLU A 58 -0.85 3.83 0.96
N GLN A 59 -1.01 4.97 0.30
CA GLN A 59 -1.45 5.00 -1.10
C GLN A 59 -0.45 4.30 -2.03
N THR A 60 0.84 4.56 -1.84
CA THR A 60 1.91 4.02 -2.69
C THR A 60 2.02 2.51 -2.55
N THR A 61 1.99 2.00 -1.31
CA THR A 61 2.05 0.55 -1.05
C THR A 61 0.88 -0.17 -1.72
N HIS A 62 -0.34 0.36 -1.56
CA HIS A 62 -1.52 -0.22 -2.18
C HIS A 62 -1.42 -0.27 -3.73
N LEU A 63 -1.02 0.83 -4.36
CA LEU A 63 -0.84 0.87 -5.82
C LEU A 63 0.23 -0.13 -6.27
N LEU A 64 1.35 -0.22 -5.56
CA LEU A 64 2.42 -1.15 -5.92
C LEU A 64 2.00 -2.62 -5.77
N GLU A 65 1.14 -2.96 -4.81
CA GLU A 65 0.58 -4.31 -4.66
C GLU A 65 -0.33 -4.69 -5.84
N GLU A 66 -1.15 -3.75 -6.31
CA GLU A 66 -2.05 -3.98 -7.46
C GLU A 66 -1.30 -4.13 -8.79
N TRP A 67 -0.10 -3.55 -8.90
CA TRP A 67 0.68 -3.60 -10.14
C TRP A 67 1.25 -5.00 -10.41
N GLN A 68 0.77 -5.61 -11.48
CA GLN A 68 1.25 -6.87 -12.03
C GLN A 68 2.51 -6.69 -12.90
N CYS A 69 3.52 -6.01 -12.36
CA CYS A 69 4.83 -5.80 -13.03
C CYS A 69 5.99 -6.31 -12.19
N SER A 70 7.17 -6.36 -12.81
CA SER A 70 8.41 -6.73 -12.13
C SER A 70 8.82 -5.69 -11.08
N ASP A 71 9.54 -6.14 -10.07
CA ASP A 71 10.09 -5.27 -9.02
C ASP A 71 10.97 -4.15 -9.59
N ASN A 72 11.67 -4.39 -10.70
CA ASN A 72 12.47 -3.35 -11.37
C ASN A 72 11.62 -2.17 -11.85
N ILE A 73 10.41 -2.44 -12.37
CA ILE A 73 9.48 -1.36 -12.76
C ILE A 73 8.99 -0.62 -11.52
N LYS A 74 8.65 -1.34 -10.44
CA LYS A 74 8.22 -0.73 -9.16
C LYS A 74 9.31 0.18 -8.59
N LYS A 75 10.56 -0.29 -8.57
CA LYS A 75 11.73 0.51 -8.16
C LYS A 75 11.90 1.76 -9.01
N GLN A 76 11.80 1.65 -10.33
CA GLN A 76 11.90 2.80 -11.22
C GLN A 76 10.81 3.84 -10.90
N ARG A 77 9.55 3.40 -10.74
CA ARG A 77 8.42 4.29 -10.43
C ARG A 77 8.56 4.97 -9.07
N LEU A 78 9.06 4.26 -8.06
CA LEU A 78 9.39 4.86 -6.77
C LEU A 78 10.44 5.96 -6.92
N VAL A 79 11.55 5.69 -7.61
CA VAL A 79 12.59 6.70 -7.84
C VAL A 79 12.04 7.91 -8.62
N GLU A 80 11.14 7.69 -9.58
CA GLU A 80 10.52 8.76 -10.38
C GLU A 80 9.61 9.70 -9.58
N CYS A 81 8.98 9.23 -8.48
CA CYS A 81 8.08 10.04 -7.66
C CYS A 81 8.77 10.68 -6.45
N LEU A 82 9.97 10.24 -6.07
CA LEU A 82 10.68 10.78 -4.91
C LEU A 82 11.47 12.05 -5.24
N ARG A 83 11.48 13.03 -4.33
CA ARG A 83 12.25 14.28 -4.43
C ARG A 83 13.03 14.53 -3.14
N GLY A 84 13.94 15.52 -3.18
CA GLY A 84 14.61 16.05 -1.99
C GLY A 84 15.20 14.96 -1.06
N PRO A 85 15.07 15.12 0.27
CA PRO A 85 15.52 14.15 1.26
C PRO A 85 15.04 12.71 0.99
N ALA A 86 13.80 12.52 0.53
CA ALA A 86 13.27 11.18 0.29
C ALA A 86 13.98 10.46 -0.87
N ALA A 87 14.34 11.19 -1.93
CA ALA A 87 15.15 10.65 -3.02
C ALA A 87 16.58 10.30 -2.57
N ASP A 88 17.14 11.08 -1.64
CA ASP A 88 18.48 10.84 -1.11
C ASP A 88 18.53 9.55 -0.28
N ILE A 89 17.54 9.29 0.57
CA ILE A 89 17.42 8.04 1.34
C ILE A 89 17.44 6.81 0.42
N VAL A 90 16.61 6.80 -0.62
CA VAL A 90 16.58 5.68 -1.58
C VAL A 90 17.87 5.56 -2.37
N ARG A 91 18.54 6.69 -2.67
CA ARG A 91 19.86 6.67 -3.32
C ARG A 91 20.91 6.00 -2.43
N PHE A 92 20.94 6.33 -1.14
CA PHE A 92 21.86 5.70 -0.18
C PHE A 92 21.59 4.20 -0.01
N GLU A 93 20.31 3.81 0.08
CA GLU A 93 19.92 2.39 0.14
C GLU A 93 20.42 1.64 -1.10
N LYS A 94 20.22 2.20 -2.30
CA LYS A 94 20.69 1.59 -3.55
C LYS A 94 22.21 1.44 -3.63
N ILE A 95 22.97 2.40 -3.11
CA ILE A 95 24.45 2.33 -3.08
C ILE A 95 24.92 1.25 -2.10
N THR A 96 24.29 1.18 -0.93
CA THR A 96 24.69 0.26 0.15
C THR A 96 24.23 -1.17 -0.14
N ASN A 97 23.08 -1.32 -0.79
CA ASN A 97 22.47 -2.59 -1.16
C ASN A 97 22.04 -2.57 -2.65
N PRO A 98 22.95 -2.91 -3.58
CA PRO A 98 22.63 -2.93 -5.01
C PRO A 98 21.53 -3.93 -5.40
N THR A 99 21.26 -4.91 -4.53
CA THR A 99 20.20 -5.92 -4.71
C THR A 99 18.87 -5.53 -4.06
N ALA A 100 18.76 -4.32 -3.50
CA ALA A 100 17.54 -3.82 -2.88
C ALA A 100 16.33 -3.94 -3.81
N SER A 101 15.22 -4.39 -3.22
CA SER A 101 13.89 -4.46 -3.82
C SER A 101 13.13 -3.13 -3.65
N SER A 102 11.99 -2.99 -4.31
CA SER A 102 11.07 -1.86 -4.06
C SER A 102 10.58 -1.83 -2.61
N GLY A 103 10.43 -2.99 -1.98
CA GLY A 103 10.07 -3.10 -0.55
C GLY A 103 11.16 -2.58 0.38
N ASP A 104 12.43 -2.79 0.05
CA ASP A 104 13.55 -2.26 0.82
C ASP A 104 13.61 -0.73 0.74
N TYR A 105 13.30 -0.15 -0.43
CA TYR A 105 13.17 1.31 -0.58
C TYR A 105 12.05 1.88 0.31
N LEU A 106 10.88 1.25 0.33
CA LEU A 106 9.79 1.66 1.22
C LEU A 106 10.18 1.51 2.70
N SER A 107 10.90 0.45 3.06
CA SER A 107 11.39 0.24 4.43
C SER A 107 12.40 1.31 4.86
N ALA A 108 13.29 1.73 3.96
CA ALA A 108 14.22 2.82 4.21
C ALA A 108 13.50 4.15 4.42
N LEU A 109 12.47 4.43 3.60
CA LEU A 109 11.63 5.62 3.76
C LEU A 109 10.82 5.60 5.07
N GLU A 110 10.26 4.45 5.45
CA GLU A 110 9.58 4.26 6.74
C GLU A 110 10.49 4.51 7.92
N THR A 111 11.77 4.14 7.80
CA THR A 111 12.77 4.38 8.84
C THR A 111 13.11 5.86 8.96
N ALA A 112 13.14 6.59 7.85
CA ALA A 112 13.54 8.00 7.82
C ALA A 112 12.39 8.98 8.12
N PHE A 113 11.17 8.69 7.64
CA PHE A 113 10.04 9.64 7.66
C PHE A 113 8.79 9.10 8.36
N GLY A 114 8.73 7.80 8.64
CA GLY A 114 7.62 7.21 9.39
C GLY A 114 7.59 7.64 10.83
N THR A 115 6.48 7.36 11.51
CA THR A 115 6.41 7.53 12.96
C THR A 115 7.58 6.82 13.67
N THR A 116 8.16 7.51 14.65
CA THR A 116 9.21 6.97 15.54
C THR A 116 8.66 5.92 16.51
N GLU A 117 7.34 5.80 16.58
CA GLU A 117 6.65 4.90 17.48
C GLU A 117 6.82 3.46 17.02
N SER A 118 7.15 2.60 17.97
CA SER A 118 7.23 1.17 17.73
C SER A 118 5.83 0.58 17.54
N ALA A 119 5.78 -0.64 17.00
CA ALA A 119 4.54 -1.41 16.96
C ALA A 119 3.90 -1.57 18.35
N ALA A 120 4.73 -1.67 19.41
CA ALA A 120 4.27 -1.78 20.78
C ALA A 120 3.63 -0.47 21.27
N ASP A 121 4.25 0.69 20.99
CA ASP A 121 3.71 2.00 21.36
C ASP A 121 2.37 2.26 20.68
N LEU A 122 2.29 1.95 19.38
CA LEU A 122 1.05 2.03 18.59
C LEU A 122 -0.04 1.12 19.16
N MET A 123 0.31 -0.10 19.59
CA MET A 123 -0.63 -1.03 20.22
C MET A 123 -1.11 -0.52 21.59
N VAL A 124 -0.23 0.09 22.39
CA VAL A 124 -0.61 0.73 23.66
C VAL A 124 -1.60 1.87 23.39
N ARG A 125 -1.34 2.71 22.38
CA ARG A 125 -2.26 3.78 21.97
C ARG A 125 -3.60 3.24 21.51
N PHE A 126 -3.59 2.21 20.66
CA PHE A 126 -4.81 1.54 20.21
C PHE A 126 -5.67 1.09 21.41
N ARG A 127 -5.07 0.38 22.38
CA ARG A 127 -5.75 -0.11 23.59
C ARG A 127 -6.22 1.01 24.52
N SER A 128 -5.58 2.18 24.44
CA SER A 128 -5.90 3.37 25.25
C SER A 128 -6.81 4.36 24.50
N THR A 129 -7.27 4.02 23.30
CA THR A 129 -8.20 4.86 22.54
C THR A 129 -9.62 4.49 22.93
N PHE A 130 -10.36 5.46 23.45
CA PHE A 130 -11.77 5.34 23.83
C PHE A 130 -12.62 6.26 22.95
N GLN A 131 -13.90 5.93 22.82
CA GLN A 131 -14.88 6.79 22.18
C GLN A 131 -15.06 8.06 23.02
N HIS A 132 -14.91 9.22 22.39
CA HIS A 132 -15.13 10.50 23.07
C HIS A 132 -16.63 10.75 23.29
N GLU A 133 -16.95 11.60 24.26
CA GLU A 133 -18.31 12.12 24.39
C GLU A 133 -18.74 12.79 23.08
N SER A 134 -19.97 12.52 22.61
CA SER A 134 -20.52 12.97 21.32
C SER A 134 -19.84 12.43 20.04
N GLU A 135 -18.78 11.63 20.15
CA GLU A 135 -18.20 10.96 18.97
C GLU A 135 -19.15 9.85 18.49
N LYS A 136 -19.50 9.88 17.21
CA LYS A 136 -20.21 8.78 16.53
C LYS A 136 -19.43 7.47 16.67
N LEU A 137 -20.10 6.33 16.88
CA LEU A 137 -19.42 5.04 17.00
C LEU A 137 -18.67 4.70 15.72
N SER A 138 -19.25 5.03 14.56
CA SER A 138 -18.57 4.93 13.27
C SER A 138 -17.23 5.69 13.23
N ALA A 139 -17.18 6.93 13.72
CA ALA A 139 -15.96 7.73 13.76
C ALA A 139 -14.90 7.14 14.70
N TYR A 140 -15.32 6.68 15.88
CA TYR A 140 -14.43 5.98 16.82
C TYR A 140 -13.80 4.73 16.20
N ILE A 141 -14.60 3.92 15.50
CA ILE A 141 -14.11 2.71 14.80
C ILE A 141 -13.08 3.06 13.72
N LEU A 142 -13.28 4.14 12.96
CA LEU A 142 -12.29 4.60 11.97
C LEU A 142 -10.96 5.01 12.63
N ARG A 143 -11.00 5.68 13.79
CA ARG A 143 -9.76 6.02 14.53
C ARG A 143 -9.03 4.78 15.02
N LEU A 144 -9.76 3.80 15.56
CA LEU A 144 -9.19 2.51 15.96
C LEU A 144 -8.53 1.79 14.78
N ASP A 145 -9.20 1.79 13.64
CA ASP A 145 -8.74 1.09 12.46
C ASP A 145 -7.46 1.69 11.87
N LYS A 146 -7.34 3.02 11.86
CA LYS A 146 -6.11 3.71 11.47
C LYS A 146 -4.91 3.30 12.34
N LEU A 147 -5.12 3.16 13.66
CA LEU A 147 -4.08 2.70 14.57
C LEU A 147 -3.70 1.23 14.32
N LEU A 148 -4.67 0.33 14.10
CA LEU A 148 -4.40 -1.07 13.79
C LEU A 148 -3.62 -1.25 12.49
N HIS A 149 -3.94 -0.48 11.44
CA HIS A 149 -3.18 -0.48 10.19
C HIS A 149 -1.72 -0.06 10.41
N SER A 150 -1.50 0.94 11.27
CA SER A 150 -0.14 1.37 11.64
C SER A 150 0.63 0.27 12.38
N VAL A 151 -0.03 -0.44 13.31
CA VAL A 151 0.57 -1.60 13.99
C VAL A 151 0.88 -2.73 13.00
N LEU A 152 -0.03 -3.03 12.07
CA LEU A 152 0.16 -4.04 11.03
C LEU A 152 1.36 -3.70 10.14
N ARG A 153 1.49 -2.44 9.70
CA ARG A 153 2.60 -1.97 8.85
C ARG A 153 3.95 -2.13 9.54
N LYS A 154 4.02 -1.86 10.84
CA LYS A 154 5.20 -2.13 11.69
C LYS A 154 5.34 -3.61 12.10
N ARG A 155 4.55 -4.53 11.51
CA ARG A 155 4.56 -5.99 11.74
C ARG A 155 4.29 -6.39 13.20
N GLY A 156 3.55 -5.57 13.94
CA GLY A 156 3.17 -5.85 15.33
C GLY A 156 2.06 -6.88 15.51
N ILE A 157 1.29 -7.13 14.45
CA ILE A 157 0.16 -8.07 14.41
C ILE A 157 0.07 -8.71 13.02
N LYS A 158 -0.64 -9.84 12.91
CA LYS A 158 -1.05 -10.42 11.63
C LYS A 158 -2.38 -9.84 11.17
N LEU A 159 -2.59 -9.83 9.84
CA LEU A 159 -3.85 -9.40 9.23
C LEU A 159 -5.07 -10.16 9.80
N SER A 160 -4.91 -11.45 10.05
CA SER A 160 -5.95 -12.31 10.64
C SER A 160 -6.43 -11.87 12.02
N GLU A 161 -5.62 -11.11 12.76
CA GLU A 161 -5.93 -10.68 14.12
C GLU A 161 -6.70 -9.35 14.16
N MET A 162 -6.74 -8.59 13.05
CA MET A 162 -7.27 -7.22 13.03
C MET A 162 -8.73 -7.14 13.46
N ASN A 163 -9.59 -8.01 12.92
CA ASN A 163 -11.02 -8.01 13.26
C ASN A 163 -11.24 -8.31 14.74
N GLN A 164 -10.50 -9.28 15.28
CA GLN A 164 -10.59 -9.67 16.68
C GLN A 164 -10.15 -8.52 17.61
N LEU A 165 -9.00 -7.91 17.34
CA LEU A 165 -8.48 -6.80 18.14
C LEU A 165 -9.42 -5.59 18.08
N ARG A 166 -9.94 -5.26 16.89
CA ARG A 166 -10.91 -4.17 16.71
C ARG A 166 -12.16 -4.41 17.54
N MET A 167 -12.75 -5.62 17.46
CA MET A 167 -13.93 -5.98 18.25
C MET A 167 -13.68 -5.89 19.75
N GLN A 168 -12.56 -6.41 20.24
CA GLN A 168 -12.20 -6.33 21.66
C GLN A 168 -12.12 -4.88 22.15
N GLN A 169 -11.53 -4.00 21.35
CA GLN A 169 -11.41 -2.59 21.73
C GLN A 169 -12.73 -1.81 21.60
N ILE A 170 -13.62 -2.18 20.67
CA ILE A 170 -14.97 -1.62 20.60
C ILE A 170 -15.76 -1.98 21.86
N ILE A 171 -15.77 -3.27 22.24
CA ILE A 171 -16.48 -3.78 23.43
C ILE A 171 -16.01 -3.05 24.70
N ARG A 172 -14.70 -2.85 24.82
CA ARG A 172 -14.07 -2.19 25.97
C ARG A 172 -14.23 -0.67 25.96
N GLY A 173 -14.04 -0.03 24.80
CA GLY A 173 -13.76 1.41 24.71
C GLY A 173 -14.89 2.27 24.16
N ALA A 174 -15.96 1.68 23.62
CA ALA A 174 -17.15 2.42 23.21
C ALA A 174 -17.96 2.92 24.43
N LEU A 175 -18.71 4.01 24.25
CA LEU A 175 -19.53 4.62 25.30
C LEU A 175 -20.57 3.64 25.85
N PRO A 176 -20.85 3.63 27.17
CA PRO A 176 -21.85 2.74 27.76
C PRO A 176 -23.26 2.95 27.20
N THR A 177 -23.57 4.19 26.83
CA THR A 177 -24.88 4.63 26.30
C THR A 177 -25.10 4.29 24.83
N ASP A 178 -24.06 3.87 24.11
CA ASP A 178 -24.21 3.48 22.70
C ASP A 178 -24.92 2.11 22.60
N MET A 179 -26.11 2.12 22.00
CA MET A 179 -26.97 0.94 21.93
C MET A 179 -26.41 -0.14 21.01
N VAL A 180 -25.64 0.21 19.99
CA VAL A 180 -25.02 -0.77 19.08
C VAL A 180 -23.83 -1.44 19.78
N ALA A 181 -22.97 -0.64 20.42
CA ALA A 181 -21.87 -1.15 21.22
C ALA A 181 -22.37 -2.03 22.37
N LEU A 182 -23.47 -1.65 23.04
CA LEU A 182 -24.09 -2.47 24.09
C LEU A 182 -24.50 -3.84 23.55
N ARG A 183 -25.13 -3.91 22.37
CA ARG A 183 -25.45 -5.19 21.74
C ARG A 183 -24.19 -6.01 21.48
N PHE A 184 -23.13 -5.41 20.93
CA PHE A 184 -21.86 -6.12 20.73
C PHE A 184 -21.30 -6.70 22.03
N ARG A 185 -21.32 -5.94 23.15
CA ARG A 185 -20.87 -6.46 24.45
C ARG A 185 -21.67 -7.69 24.89
N MET A 186 -22.98 -7.72 24.61
CA MET A 186 -23.86 -8.84 24.98
C MET A 186 -23.67 -10.07 24.08
N THR A 187 -23.33 -9.89 22.79
CA THR A 187 -23.33 -10.99 21.80
C THR A 187 -21.95 -11.47 21.35
N HIS A 188 -20.85 -10.77 21.70
CA HIS A 188 -19.51 -11.06 21.17
C HIS A 188 -18.96 -12.47 21.42
N LYS A 189 -19.49 -13.21 22.40
CA LYS A 189 -19.07 -14.61 22.66
C LYS A 189 -19.85 -15.63 21.82
N LEU A 190 -20.89 -15.19 21.13
CA LEU A 190 -21.82 -16.04 20.38
C LEU A 190 -21.54 -16.05 18.88
N CYS A 191 -20.61 -15.21 18.41
CA CYS A 191 -20.30 -15.05 17.00
C CYS A 191 -18.81 -14.74 16.80
N ASP A 192 -18.33 -15.01 15.60
CA ASP A 192 -17.00 -14.60 15.19
C ASP A 192 -16.87 -13.06 15.15
N PRO A 193 -15.66 -12.50 15.32
CA PRO A 193 -15.44 -11.08 15.22
C PRO A 193 -15.91 -10.53 13.87
N PHE A 194 -16.68 -9.45 13.90
CA PHE A 194 -17.19 -8.80 12.70
C PHE A 194 -16.04 -8.30 11.82
N SER A 195 -16.19 -8.43 10.50
CA SER A 195 -15.31 -7.75 9.56
C SER A 195 -15.46 -6.23 9.71
N PHE A 196 -14.45 -5.47 9.26
CA PHE A 196 -14.55 -4.01 9.26
C PHE A 196 -15.77 -3.52 8.47
N THR A 197 -16.04 -4.11 7.31
CA THR A 197 -17.18 -3.74 6.47
C THR A 197 -18.51 -4.05 7.15
N ASP A 198 -18.62 -5.18 7.86
CA ASP A 198 -19.86 -5.53 8.57
C ASP A 198 -20.09 -4.65 9.79
N LEU A 199 -19.02 -4.29 10.51
CA LEU A 199 -19.07 -3.27 11.55
C LEU A 199 -19.65 -1.97 11.01
N LEU A 200 -19.15 -1.45 9.89
CA LEU A 200 -19.64 -0.20 9.29
C LEU A 200 -21.11 -0.27 8.85
N LYS A 201 -21.64 -1.46 8.54
CA LYS A 201 -23.08 -1.63 8.25
C LYS A 201 -23.91 -1.54 9.54
N GLU A 202 -23.44 -2.16 10.62
CA GLU A 202 -24.12 -2.16 11.92
C GLU A 202 -24.17 -0.78 12.58
N VAL A 203 -23.11 0.03 12.39
CA VAL A 203 -22.96 1.35 13.03
C VAL A 203 -23.33 2.51 12.09
N ARG A 204 -24.11 2.25 11.05
CA ARG A 204 -24.55 3.29 10.12
C ARG A 204 -25.48 4.27 10.85
N GLU A 205 -24.98 5.49 11.05
CA GLU A 205 -25.63 6.60 11.77
C GLU A 205 -25.96 7.79 10.87
#